data_AF-A0A8T6ZY59-F1
#
_entry.id   AF-A0A8T6ZY59-F1
#
_cell.length_a   1.000
_cell.length_b   1.000
_cell.length_c   1.000
_cell.angle_alpha   90.00
_cell.angle_beta   90.00
_cell.angle_gamma   90.00
#
_symmetry.space_group_name_H-M   'P 1'
#
loop_
_entity.id
_entity.type
_entity.pdbx_description
1 polymer ?
#
loop_
_entity_poly.entity_id
_entity_poly.type
_entity_poly.pdbx_seq_one_letter_code
_entity_poly.pdbx_strand_id
1 'polypeptide(L)'
;GTACMLATVGAAVSLRVSPGAYVNLLGSVFKQLFLAIVTVTSVLGFAFLMNYSGMAATLGLAFASTGVLFPYFSALLGWLGVFMTGSDVSSNALFANLQVITANQLGLDPELMASSNSAGGVMGKMISLQSIAVAGAATLMNSQEQAKLFRFTLGHSIFLASVLGVVVMCYAYLL
;
A
#
# COMPACT_ATOMS: atom_id res chain seq x y z
N GLY A 1 -16.36 1.26 0.13
CA GLY A 1 -16.80 2.66 0.29
C GLY A 1 -18.28 2.75 0.59
N THR A 2 -19.13 2.37 -0.34
CA THR A 2 -20.60 2.42 -0.23
C THR A 2 -21.16 1.66 0.97
N ALA A 3 -20.64 0.46 1.26
CA ALA A 3 -21.06 -0.33 2.44
C ALA A 3 -20.75 0.35 3.78
N CYS A 4 -19.56 0.96 3.94
CA CYS A 4 -19.23 1.71 5.15
C CYS A 4 -20.13 2.94 5.31
N MET A 5 -20.44 3.64 4.21
CA MET A 5 -21.31 4.81 4.23
C MET A 5 -22.75 4.43 4.63
N LEU A 6 -23.26 3.31 4.12
CA LEU A 6 -24.56 2.78 4.54
C LEU A 6 -24.55 2.33 6.00
N ALA A 7 -23.45 1.73 6.48
CA ALA A 7 -23.29 1.31 7.86
C ALA A 7 -23.24 2.50 8.83
N THR A 8 -22.54 3.60 8.51
CA THR A 8 -22.55 4.82 9.34
C THR A 8 -23.92 5.48 9.38
N VAL A 9 -24.65 5.50 8.26
CA VAL A 9 -26.04 6.00 8.24
C VAL A 9 -26.95 5.11 9.09
N GLY A 10 -26.84 3.78 8.95
CA GLY A 10 -27.60 2.82 9.76
C GLY A 10 -27.29 2.91 11.25
N ALA A 11 -26.02 3.09 11.62
CA ALA A 11 -25.60 3.30 13.01
C ALA A 11 -26.12 4.63 13.56
N ALA A 12 -26.06 5.72 12.78
CA ALA A 12 -26.58 7.03 13.20
C ALA A 12 -28.09 7.00 13.47
N VAL A 13 -28.85 6.28 12.64
CA VAL A 13 -30.30 6.06 12.83
C VAL A 13 -30.55 5.19 14.07
N SER A 14 -29.78 4.12 14.26
CA SER A 14 -29.94 3.19 15.39
C SER A 14 -29.62 3.85 16.74
N LEU A 15 -28.59 4.70 16.79
CA LEU A 15 -28.17 5.45 17.97
C LEU A 15 -28.95 6.76 18.19
N ARG A 16 -29.92 7.08 17.33
CA ARG A 16 -30.71 8.33 17.35
C ARG A 16 -29.84 9.58 17.44
N VAL A 17 -28.72 9.58 16.72
CA VAL A 17 -27.80 10.72 16.69
C VAL A 17 -28.50 11.89 15.99
N SER A 18 -28.43 13.08 16.59
CA SER A 18 -29.02 14.27 15.97
C SER A 18 -28.31 14.59 14.64
N PRO A 19 -29.04 15.08 13.61
CA PRO A 19 -28.44 15.39 12.31
C PRO A 19 -27.25 16.35 12.42
N GLY A 20 -27.33 17.33 13.33
CA GLY A 20 -26.23 18.27 13.59
C GLY A 20 -24.99 17.61 14.19
N ALA A 21 -25.16 16.63 15.11
CA ALA A 21 -24.04 15.89 15.67
C ALA A 21 -23.37 14.99 14.62
N TYR A 22 -24.16 14.35 13.75
CA TYR A 22 -23.64 13.52 12.65
C TYR A 22 -22.79 14.34 11.64
N VAL A 23 -23.27 15.52 11.25
CA VAL A 23 -22.53 16.42 10.33
C VAL A 23 -21.25 16.95 10.97
N ASN A 24 -21.27 17.30 12.26
CA ASN A 24 -20.06 17.72 12.99
C ASN A 24 -19.02 16.60 13.10
N LEU A 25 -19.47 15.35 13.29
CA LEU A 25 -18.62 14.16 13.30
C LEU A 25 -17.97 13.94 11.92
N LEU A 26 -18.76 13.99 10.85
CA LEU A 26 -18.25 13.93 9.47
C LEU A 26 -17.23 15.02 9.18
N GLY A 27 -17.49 16.26 9.61
CA GLY A 27 -16.55 17.38 9.44
C GLY A 27 -15.24 17.19 10.20
N SER A 28 -15.31 16.61 11.41
CA SER A 28 -14.13 16.33 12.23
C SER A 28 -13.28 15.22 11.61
N VAL A 29 -13.92 14.14 11.16
CA VAL A 29 -13.26 13.04 10.43
C VAL A 29 -12.64 13.55 9.13
N PHE A 30 -13.34 14.40 8.39
CA PHE A 30 -12.81 14.98 7.15
C PHE A 30 -11.56 15.83 7.40
N LYS A 31 -11.57 16.71 8.42
CA LYS A 31 -10.39 17.51 8.78
C LYS A 31 -9.21 16.63 9.21
N GLN A 32 -9.48 15.56 9.94
CA GLN A 32 -8.46 14.61 10.37
C GLN A 32 -7.84 13.86 9.19
N LEU A 33 -8.66 13.46 8.21
CA LEU A 33 -8.20 12.76 7.02
C LEU A 33 -7.64 13.69 5.93
N PHE A 34 -7.91 15.00 5.99
CA PHE A 34 -7.52 15.95 4.95
C PHE A 34 -6.01 15.96 4.65
N LEU A 35 -5.17 16.03 5.70
CA LEU A 35 -3.72 15.97 5.51
C LEU A 35 -3.28 14.65 4.89
N ALA A 36 -3.85 13.52 5.34
CA ALA A 36 -3.56 12.21 4.78
C ALA A 36 -3.99 12.11 3.30
N ILE A 37 -5.14 12.68 2.94
CA ILE A 37 -5.62 12.74 1.55
C ILE A 37 -4.63 13.52 0.69
N VAL A 38 -4.21 14.72 1.12
CA VAL A 38 -3.25 15.54 0.38
C VAL A 38 -1.93 14.78 0.16
N THR A 39 -1.37 14.17 1.20
CA THR A 39 -0.12 13.41 1.07
C THR A 39 -0.27 12.22 0.12
N VAL A 40 -1.37 11.45 0.22
CA VAL A 40 -1.63 10.31 -0.67
C VAL A 40 -1.83 10.79 -2.11
N THR A 41 -2.61 11.85 -2.35
CA THR A 41 -2.81 12.39 -3.71
C THR A 41 -1.50 12.89 -4.32
N SER A 42 -0.65 13.57 -3.54
CA SER A 42 0.67 14.01 -4.01
C SER A 42 1.58 12.83 -4.36
N VAL A 43 1.63 11.80 -3.51
CA VAL A 43 2.45 10.60 -3.76
C VAL A 43 1.91 9.79 -4.93
N LEU A 44 0.59 9.66 -5.08
CA LEU A 44 -0.05 9.02 -6.23
C LEU A 44 0.27 9.79 -7.52
N GLY A 45 0.15 11.12 -7.50
CA GLY A 45 0.50 11.98 -8.63
C GLY A 45 1.97 11.83 -9.03
N PHE A 46 2.88 11.78 -8.05
CA PHE A 46 4.28 11.49 -8.29
C PHE A 46 4.50 10.08 -8.87
N ALA A 47 3.81 9.05 -8.35
CA ALA A 47 3.90 7.69 -8.86
C ALA A 47 3.38 7.56 -10.30
N PHE A 48 2.27 8.22 -10.65
CA PHE A 48 1.78 8.29 -12.03
C PHE A 48 2.79 9.01 -12.92
N LEU A 49 3.36 10.14 -12.47
CA LEU A 49 4.40 10.85 -13.20
C LEU A 49 5.60 9.94 -13.47
N MET A 50 6.04 9.15 -12.49
CA MET A 50 7.13 8.16 -12.66
C MET A 50 6.78 7.01 -13.60
N ASN A 51 5.51 6.59 -13.63
CA ASN A 51 5.04 5.55 -14.53
C ASN A 51 5.01 6.06 -15.98
N TYR A 52 4.41 7.24 -16.20
CA TYR A 52 4.32 7.87 -17.52
C TYR A 52 5.68 8.34 -18.06
N SER A 53 6.59 8.78 -17.20
CA SER A 53 7.94 9.16 -17.61
C SER A 53 8.85 7.97 -17.90
N GLY A 54 8.35 6.73 -17.81
CA GLY A 54 9.13 5.51 -18.00
C GLY A 54 10.14 5.20 -16.90
N MET A 55 10.23 6.03 -15.83
CA MET A 55 11.18 5.82 -14.73
C MET A 55 10.91 4.51 -13.98
N ALA A 56 9.62 4.16 -13.79
CA ALA A 56 9.25 2.88 -13.20
C ALA A 56 9.75 1.70 -14.07
N ALA A 57 9.60 1.78 -15.39
CA ALA A 57 10.09 0.77 -16.33
C ALA A 57 11.63 0.69 -16.35
N THR A 58 12.33 1.83 -16.27
CA THR A 58 13.80 1.86 -16.16
C THR A 58 14.29 1.22 -14.85
N LEU A 59 13.61 1.49 -13.73
CA LEU A 59 13.87 0.81 -12.46
C LEU A 59 13.61 -0.69 -12.57
N GLY A 60 12.50 -1.09 -13.19
CA GLY A 60 12.17 -2.51 -13.45
C GLY A 60 13.22 -3.21 -14.32
N LEU A 61 13.76 -2.55 -15.34
CA LEU A 61 14.87 -3.06 -16.16
C LEU A 61 16.19 -3.11 -15.39
N ALA A 62 16.47 -2.11 -14.55
CA ALA A 62 17.64 -2.14 -13.66
C ALA A 62 17.54 -3.28 -12.64
N PHE A 63 16.34 -3.55 -12.10
CA PHE A 63 16.12 -4.71 -11.25
C PHE A 63 16.11 -6.03 -12.04
N ALA A 64 15.65 -6.04 -13.29
CA ALA A 64 15.79 -7.22 -14.15
C ALA A 64 17.26 -7.59 -14.36
N SER A 65 18.17 -6.60 -14.39
CA SER A 65 19.62 -6.84 -14.42
C SER A 65 20.17 -7.55 -13.18
N THR A 66 19.44 -7.56 -12.05
CA THR A 66 19.80 -8.37 -10.88
C THR A 66 19.56 -9.87 -11.09
N GLY A 67 18.90 -10.26 -12.19
CA GLY A 67 18.76 -11.65 -12.64
C GLY A 67 18.09 -12.52 -11.58
N VAL A 68 18.88 -13.36 -10.92
CA VAL A 68 18.42 -14.38 -9.96
C VAL A 68 17.71 -13.78 -8.75
N LEU A 69 17.99 -12.51 -8.40
CA LEU A 69 17.38 -11.84 -7.25
C LEU A 69 16.06 -11.13 -7.56
N PHE A 70 15.62 -11.12 -8.82
CA PHE A 70 14.39 -10.43 -9.22
C PHE A 70 13.15 -10.86 -8.40
N PRO A 71 12.91 -12.16 -8.11
CA PRO A 71 11.76 -12.59 -7.29
C PRO A 71 11.76 -11.99 -5.87
N TYR A 72 12.94 -11.79 -5.28
CA TYR A 72 13.08 -11.11 -3.99
C TYR A 72 12.73 -9.62 -4.08
N PHE A 73 13.27 -8.93 -5.09
CA PHE A 73 12.99 -7.51 -5.32
C PHE A 73 11.55 -7.26 -5.76
N SER A 74 10.92 -8.22 -6.44
CA SER A 74 9.53 -8.19 -6.85
C SER A 74 8.59 -7.98 -5.64
N ALA A 75 8.81 -8.72 -4.55
CA ALA A 75 8.06 -8.53 -3.31
C ALA A 75 8.31 -7.16 -2.66
N LEU A 76 9.55 -6.66 -2.69
CA LEU A 76 9.91 -5.33 -2.17
C LEU A 76 9.33 -4.19 -3.02
N LEU A 77 9.21 -4.36 -4.33
CA LEU A 77 8.54 -3.41 -5.21
C LEU A 77 7.05 -3.31 -4.89
N GLY A 78 6.38 -4.43 -4.65
CA GLY A 78 5.00 -4.46 -4.17
C GLY A 78 4.83 -3.74 -2.82
N TRP A 79 5.74 -4.00 -1.89
CA TRP A 79 5.81 -3.32 -0.59
C TRP A 79 5.96 -1.80 -0.72
N LEU A 80 6.91 -1.33 -1.55
CA LEU A 80 7.12 0.09 -1.82
C LEU A 80 5.87 0.73 -2.45
N GLY A 81 5.27 0.04 -3.42
CA GLY A 81 4.09 0.53 -4.11
C GLY A 81 2.90 0.74 -3.17
N VAL A 82 2.64 -0.18 -2.24
CA VAL A 82 1.55 -0.02 -1.26
C VAL A 82 1.91 0.95 -0.14
N PHE A 83 3.17 1.02 0.27
CA PHE A 83 3.62 2.04 1.21
C PHE A 83 3.33 3.46 0.68
N MET A 84 3.66 3.70 -0.60
CA MET A 84 3.44 4.97 -1.26
C MET A 84 1.96 5.25 -1.52
N THR A 85 1.23 4.28 -2.07
CA THR A 85 -0.16 4.48 -2.52
C THR A 85 -1.20 4.31 -1.41
N GLY A 86 -0.86 3.59 -0.33
CA GLY A 86 -1.78 3.22 0.75
C GLY A 86 -2.82 2.17 0.37
N SER A 87 -2.79 1.63 -0.85
CA SER A 87 -3.79 0.68 -1.34
C SER A 87 -3.20 -0.34 -2.32
N ASP A 88 -3.54 -1.61 -2.07
CA ASP A 88 -3.11 -2.75 -2.89
C ASP A 88 -3.65 -2.64 -4.33
N VAL A 89 -4.84 -2.08 -4.51
CA VAL A 89 -5.46 -1.93 -5.84
C VAL A 89 -4.69 -0.93 -6.70
N SER A 90 -4.35 0.23 -6.14
CA SER A 90 -3.58 1.26 -6.85
C SER A 90 -2.14 0.81 -7.10
N SER A 91 -1.52 0.15 -6.13
CA SER A 91 -0.16 -0.41 -6.29
C SER A 91 -0.12 -1.45 -7.41
N ASN A 92 -1.10 -2.36 -7.45
CA ASN A 92 -1.18 -3.36 -8.52
C ASN A 92 -1.42 -2.70 -9.88
N ALA A 93 -2.27 -1.68 -9.98
CA ALA A 93 -2.46 -0.96 -11.23
C ALA A 93 -1.16 -0.28 -11.74
N LEU A 94 -0.28 0.14 -10.82
CA LEU A 94 0.98 0.81 -11.15
C LEU A 94 2.11 -0.18 -11.49
N PHE A 95 2.24 -1.26 -10.72
CA PHE A 95 3.44 -2.11 -10.77
C PHE A 95 3.18 -3.55 -11.22
N ALA A 96 1.94 -4.06 -11.20
CA ALA A 96 1.71 -5.46 -11.59
C ALA A 96 2.04 -5.71 -13.06
N ASN A 97 1.73 -4.77 -13.95
CA ASN A 97 2.06 -4.91 -15.38
C ASN A 97 3.58 -4.95 -15.60
N LEU A 98 4.33 -4.13 -14.85
CA LEU A 98 5.80 -4.15 -14.87
C LEU A 98 6.34 -5.51 -14.43
N GLN A 99 5.78 -6.09 -13.36
CA GLN A 99 6.18 -7.40 -12.85
C GLN A 99 5.95 -8.51 -13.90
N VAL A 100 4.80 -8.48 -14.58
CA VAL A 100 4.46 -9.42 -15.65
C VAL A 100 5.40 -9.29 -16.85
N ILE A 101 5.70 -8.05 -17.29
CA ILE A 101 6.63 -7.82 -18.41
C ILE A 101 8.03 -8.31 -18.04
N THR A 102 8.52 -7.97 -16.85
CA THR A 102 9.85 -8.38 -16.41
C THR A 102 9.94 -9.90 -16.20
N ALA A 103 8.88 -10.54 -15.70
CA ALA A 103 8.79 -11.99 -15.58
C ALA A 103 8.97 -12.67 -16.94
N ASN A 104 8.24 -12.19 -17.97
CA ASN A 104 8.36 -12.71 -19.33
C ASN A 104 9.77 -12.54 -19.92
N GLN A 105 10.46 -11.43 -19.63
CA GLN A 105 11.83 -11.22 -20.09
C GLN A 105 12.86 -12.11 -19.38
N LEU A 106 12.63 -12.44 -18.11
CA LEU A 106 13.51 -13.27 -17.29
C LEU A 106 13.16 -14.77 -17.37
N GLY A 107 12.09 -15.14 -18.08
CA GLY A 107 11.61 -16.52 -18.14
C GLY A 107 11.03 -17.01 -16.81
N LEU A 108 10.52 -16.10 -15.98
CA LEU A 108 9.85 -16.40 -14.71
C LEU A 108 8.34 -16.46 -14.89
N ASP A 109 7.66 -17.14 -13.98
CA ASP A 109 6.20 -17.24 -14.00
C ASP A 109 5.53 -15.86 -13.76
N PRO A 110 4.73 -15.34 -14.72
CA PRO A 110 4.11 -14.03 -14.59
C PRO A 110 3.05 -13.96 -13.49
N GLU A 111 2.36 -15.06 -13.18
CA GLU A 111 1.35 -15.10 -12.12
C GLU A 111 2.02 -15.06 -10.74
N LEU A 112 3.16 -15.73 -10.58
CA LEU A 112 3.98 -15.69 -9.37
C LEU A 112 4.52 -14.27 -9.13
N MET A 113 5.01 -13.58 -10.17
CA MET A 113 5.52 -12.21 -10.02
C MET A 113 4.41 -11.17 -9.83
N ALA A 114 3.21 -11.41 -10.38
CA ALA A 114 2.06 -10.56 -10.10
C ALA A 114 1.50 -10.78 -8.68
N SER A 115 1.49 -12.03 -8.21
CA SER A 115 1.02 -12.37 -6.86
C SER A 115 2.00 -11.94 -5.77
N SER A 116 3.32 -12.03 -6.00
CA SER A 116 4.34 -11.49 -5.10
C SER A 116 4.20 -9.99 -4.91
N ASN A 117 3.83 -9.24 -5.96
CA ASN A 117 3.56 -7.80 -5.87
C ASN A 117 2.41 -7.51 -4.91
N SER A 118 1.31 -8.26 -5.05
CA SER A 118 0.15 -8.15 -4.16
C SER A 118 0.50 -8.52 -2.73
N ALA A 119 1.19 -9.64 -2.52
CA ALA A 119 1.56 -10.15 -1.20
C ALA A 119 2.56 -9.23 -0.49
N GLY A 120 3.54 -8.70 -1.21
CA GLY A 120 4.49 -7.70 -0.68
C GLY A 120 3.80 -6.40 -0.32
N GLY A 121 2.80 -6.03 -1.13
CA GLY A 121 1.92 -4.88 -0.88
C GLY A 121 1.23 -4.92 0.49
N VAL A 122 0.68 -6.07 0.87
CA VAL A 122 0.05 -6.25 2.19
C VAL A 122 1.03 -5.92 3.33
N MET A 123 2.31 -6.27 3.17
CA MET A 123 3.34 -5.93 4.16
C MET A 123 3.60 -4.42 4.20
N GLY A 124 3.56 -3.74 3.05
CA GLY A 124 3.71 -2.28 2.95
C GLY A 124 2.53 -1.51 3.56
N LYS A 125 1.34 -2.12 3.60
CA LYS A 125 0.15 -1.50 4.17
C LYS A 125 0.30 -1.15 5.65
N MET A 126 1.05 -1.95 6.42
CA MET A 126 1.33 -1.73 7.84
C MET A 126 1.99 -0.38 8.15
N ILE A 127 2.73 0.16 7.18
CA ILE A 127 3.44 1.44 7.31
C ILE A 127 2.84 2.53 6.42
N SER A 128 1.74 2.23 5.72
CA SER A 128 1.06 3.22 4.90
C SER A 128 0.52 4.36 5.77
N LEU A 129 0.74 5.59 5.30
CA LEU A 129 0.24 6.80 5.96
C LEU A 129 -1.28 6.74 6.18
N GLN A 130 -2.00 6.15 5.23
CA GLN A 130 -3.45 5.98 5.33
C GLN A 130 -3.83 5.03 6.47
N SER A 131 -3.17 3.88 6.61
CA SER A 131 -3.50 2.91 7.68
C SER A 131 -3.12 3.47 9.06
N ILE A 132 -2.01 4.20 9.16
CA ILE A 132 -1.60 4.86 10.42
C ILE A 132 -2.54 6.01 10.77
N ALA A 133 -2.97 6.82 9.80
CA ALA A 133 -3.93 7.91 10.04
C ALA A 133 -5.27 7.36 10.53
N VAL A 134 -5.77 6.27 9.94
CA VAL A 134 -7.00 5.60 10.38
C VAL A 134 -6.83 4.99 11.76
N ALA A 135 -5.71 4.30 12.03
CA ALA A 135 -5.42 3.76 13.35
C ALA A 135 -5.35 4.87 14.41
N GLY A 136 -4.69 5.99 14.10
CA GLY A 136 -4.60 7.15 14.98
C GLY A 136 -5.96 7.81 15.23
N ALA A 137 -6.83 7.87 14.22
CA ALA A 137 -8.20 8.34 14.37
C ALA A 137 -9.04 7.43 15.27
N ALA A 138 -8.91 6.11 15.10
CA ALA A 138 -9.66 5.13 15.89
C ALA A 138 -9.20 5.05 17.36
N THR A 139 -7.93 5.32 17.62
CA THR A 139 -7.31 5.22 18.95
C THR A 139 -7.10 6.56 19.64
N LEU A 140 -7.53 7.67 19.02
CA LEU A 140 -7.33 9.05 19.51
C LEU A 140 -5.85 9.40 19.77
N MET A 141 -4.94 8.80 19.00
CA MET A 141 -3.50 8.99 19.16
C MET A 141 -3.03 10.37 18.68
N ASN A 142 -2.17 10.99 19.49
CA ASN A 142 -1.50 12.23 19.13
C ASN A 142 -0.45 12.00 18.03
N SER A 143 -0.04 13.07 17.32
CA SER A 143 0.92 12.98 16.20
C SER A 143 2.25 12.31 16.60
N GLN A 144 2.70 12.47 17.85
CA GLN A 144 3.90 11.79 18.36
C GLN A 144 3.73 10.28 18.54
N GLU A 145 2.54 9.82 18.92
CA GLU A 145 2.22 8.40 19.09
C GLU A 145 2.09 7.70 17.73
N GLN A 146 1.51 8.39 16.75
CA GLN A 146 1.49 7.92 15.35
C GLN A 146 2.91 7.75 14.80
N ALA A 147 3.82 8.68 15.10
CA ALA A 147 5.23 8.56 14.71
C ALA A 147 5.96 7.41 15.41
N LYS A 148 5.67 7.15 16.70
CA LYS A 148 6.19 5.96 17.42
C LYS A 148 5.65 4.67 16.81
N LEU A 149 4.36 4.62 16.49
CA LEU A 149 3.72 3.47 15.84
C LEU A 149 4.38 3.19 14.49
N PHE A 150 4.54 4.21 13.64
CA PHE A 150 5.23 4.08 12.35
C PHE A 150 6.64 3.52 12.51
N ARG A 151 7.44 4.04 13.44
CA ARG A 151 8.81 3.55 13.68
C ARG A 151 8.84 2.09 14.14
N PHE A 152 7.86 1.69 14.96
CA PHE A 152 7.74 0.32 15.43
C PHE A 152 7.29 -0.64 14.31
N THR A 153 6.28 -0.26 13.52
CA THR A 153 5.78 -1.08 12.42
C THR A 153 6.72 -1.14 11.24
N LEU A 154 7.59 -0.14 11.04
CA LEU A 154 8.59 -0.13 9.99
C LEU A 154 9.56 -1.32 10.07
N GLY A 155 10.07 -1.63 11.26
CA GLY A 155 10.94 -2.80 11.44
C GLY A 155 10.23 -4.12 11.11
N HIS A 156 9.00 -4.29 11.58
CA HIS A 156 8.20 -5.49 11.34
C HIS A 156 7.82 -5.64 9.86
N SER A 157 7.46 -4.52 9.23
CA SER A 157 7.03 -4.47 7.83
C SER A 157 8.18 -4.84 6.88
N ILE A 158 9.39 -4.32 7.13
CA ILE A 158 10.58 -4.69 6.34
C ILE A 158 10.95 -6.16 6.57
N PHE A 159 10.94 -6.62 7.82
CA PHE A 159 11.23 -8.03 8.13
C PHE A 159 10.29 -8.99 7.39
N LEU A 160 8.98 -8.72 7.45
CA LEU A 160 7.98 -9.56 6.78
C LEU A 160 8.07 -9.46 5.25
N ALA A 161 8.36 -8.28 4.70
CA ALA A 161 8.59 -8.12 3.27
C ALA A 161 9.83 -8.90 2.78
N SER A 162 10.92 -8.90 3.56
CA SER A 162 12.11 -9.70 3.28
C SER A 162 11.84 -11.19 3.36
N VAL A 163 11.13 -11.67 4.38
CA VAL A 163 10.72 -13.08 4.49
C VAL A 163 9.89 -13.50 3.29
N LEU A 164 8.92 -12.68 2.88
CA LEU A 164 8.12 -12.94 1.70
C LEU A 164 8.98 -12.99 0.43
N GLY A 165 9.94 -12.08 0.26
CA GLY A 165 10.88 -12.12 -0.85
C GLY A 165 11.66 -13.44 -0.92
N VAL A 166 12.08 -13.98 0.22
CA VAL A 166 12.75 -15.30 0.29
C VAL A 166 11.78 -16.43 -0.08
N VAL A 167 10.53 -16.36 0.36
CA VAL A 167 9.51 -17.35 -0.02
C VAL A 167 9.26 -17.33 -1.53
N VAL A 168 9.10 -16.15 -2.12
CA VAL A 168 8.90 -15.99 -3.57
C VAL A 168 10.12 -16.49 -4.35
N MET A 169 11.34 -16.27 -3.85
CA MET A 169 12.56 -16.88 -4.40
C MET A 169 12.51 -18.41 -4.36
N CYS A 170 12.09 -19.01 -3.25
CA CYS A 170 11.93 -20.46 -3.17
C CYS A 170 10.90 -20.96 -4.21
N TYR A 171 9.76 -20.29 -4.35
CA TYR A 171 8.76 -20.66 -5.36
C TYR A 171 9.25 -20.49 -6.80
N ALA A 172 10.09 -19.49 -7.07
CA ALA A 172 10.57 -19.22 -8.43
C ALA A 172 11.68 -20.19 -8.89
N TYR A 173 12.40 -20.84 -7.96
CA TYR A 173 13.56 -21.69 -8.29
C TYR A 173 13.41 -23.17 -7.89
N LEU A 174 12.49 -23.51 -6.97
CA LEU A 174 12.32 -24.88 -6.48
C LEU A 174 11.05 -25.57 -6.99
N LEU A 175 10.12 -24.82 -7.59
CA LEU A 175 8.84 -25.27 -8.12
C LEU A 175 8.69 -24.81 -9.58
#